data_AF-A0A7V0SD61-F1
#
_entry.id   AF-A0A7V0SD61-F1
#
_cell.length_a   1.000
_cell.length_b   1.000
_cell.length_c   1.000
_cell.angle_alpha   90.00
_cell.angle_beta   90.00
_cell.angle_gamma   90.00
#
_symmetry.space_group_name_H-M   'P 1'
#
loop_
_entity.id
_entity.type
_entity.pdbx_description
1 polymer ?
#
loop_
_entity_poly.entity_id
_entity_poly.type
_entity_poly.pdbx_seq_one_letter_code
_entity_poly.pdbx_strand_id
1 'polypeptide(L)'
;MDNNRNMITPEALASFTACCHGGFRSHDSKSAALKYLAEKTTAKLGDFLHAAKLARPDDVSVKFIELLDQVLFEMKGERNGNGGRTEDYIIDDLYGRAEIYLDFFHRPEKYHRGLRSRLLYLDDIVIIGQYRLREYLPLLMTEFHDQPHLRLAIAKALAAFDDESLFNFFYEIANNGFETELKILALLGLKGNSRRFYNWRRLNGQDDPYFQSLILYIAGDGREYERDNPYVLFYRLARLDIALRVEMTDEHCVELMDTLNAEALADMESMTLKGAFEEILSNTLNKIHSEAMQRFLGNGENLSAFLDRLESLPTEVFEKAVVMIGSMNDRLVSAIESLIVKGKFGNGGRSVKLSGYLYAQGVDAPEL
;
A
#
# COMPACT_ATOMS: atom_id res chain seq x y z
N MET A 1 -10.45 25.52 -16.93
CA MET A 1 -9.33 24.57 -17.08
C MET A 1 -9.95 23.19 -17.23
N ASP A 2 -9.94 22.64 -18.44
CA ASP A 2 -10.46 21.28 -18.72
C ASP A 2 -9.49 20.24 -18.14
N ASN A 3 -9.58 19.98 -16.83
CA ASN A 3 -8.99 18.79 -16.23
C ASN A 3 -9.98 17.63 -16.38
N ASN A 4 -10.23 17.23 -17.63
CA ASN A 4 -10.83 15.95 -17.91
C ASN A 4 -9.77 14.89 -17.57
N ARG A 5 -9.64 14.55 -16.28
CA ARG A 5 -8.67 13.59 -15.78
C ARG A 5 -8.97 12.25 -16.42
N ASN A 6 -8.24 11.91 -17.48
CA ASN A 6 -8.25 10.58 -18.07
C ASN A 6 -7.66 9.61 -17.04
N MET A 7 -8.50 9.11 -16.15
CA MET A 7 -8.13 8.06 -15.22
C MET A 7 -7.79 6.79 -16.02
N ILE A 8 -6.74 6.12 -15.60
CA ILE A 8 -6.28 4.86 -16.15
C ILE A 8 -7.18 3.75 -15.58
N THR A 9 -8.02 3.15 -16.43
CA THR A 9 -8.86 2.02 -16.05
C THR A 9 -8.08 0.70 -16.10
N PRO A 10 -8.56 -0.36 -15.43
CA PRO A 10 -7.96 -1.70 -15.55
C PRO A 10 -7.84 -2.17 -17.01
N GLU A 11 -8.84 -1.89 -17.85
CA GLU A 11 -8.83 -2.24 -19.28
C GLU A 11 -7.77 -1.44 -20.05
N ALA A 12 -7.56 -0.18 -19.68
CA ALA A 12 -6.50 0.65 -20.26
C ALA A 12 -5.11 0.10 -19.91
N LEU A 13 -4.89 -0.34 -18.66
CA LEU A 13 -3.65 -1.03 -18.26
C LEU A 13 -3.44 -2.35 -18.99
N ALA A 14 -4.48 -3.17 -19.12
CA ALA A 14 -4.42 -4.43 -19.87
C ALA A 14 -4.10 -4.21 -21.36
N SER A 15 -4.73 -3.21 -21.99
CA SER A 15 -4.46 -2.81 -23.37
C SER A 15 -3.04 -2.25 -23.55
N PHE A 16 -2.58 -1.45 -22.58
CA PHE A 16 -1.21 -0.93 -22.54
C PHE A 16 -0.17 -2.07 -22.48
N THR A 17 -0.32 -2.99 -21.53
CA THR A 17 0.60 -4.13 -21.36
C THR A 17 0.60 -5.04 -22.58
N ALA A 18 -0.55 -5.31 -23.18
CA ALA A 18 -0.66 -6.08 -24.43
C ALA A 18 0.12 -5.44 -25.59
N CYS A 19 0.04 -4.12 -25.72
CA CYS A 19 0.79 -3.38 -26.73
C CYS A 19 2.31 -3.40 -26.48
N CYS A 20 2.73 -3.47 -25.23
CA CYS A 20 4.14 -3.44 -24.87
C CYS A 20 4.79 -4.82 -24.93
N HIS A 21 4.05 -5.90 -24.64
CA HIS A 21 4.59 -7.23 -24.39
C HIS A 21 5.55 -7.77 -25.48
N GLY A 22 5.11 -7.74 -26.74
CA GLY A 22 5.91 -8.26 -27.85
C GLY A 22 7.15 -7.42 -28.13
N GLY A 23 6.97 -6.08 -28.16
CA GLY A 23 8.07 -5.14 -28.43
C GLY A 23 9.09 -5.09 -27.29
N PHE A 24 8.67 -5.23 -26.04
CA PHE A 24 9.56 -5.21 -24.89
C PHE A 24 10.62 -6.32 -24.97
N ARG A 25 10.21 -7.53 -25.32
CA ARG A 25 11.08 -8.73 -25.37
C ARG A 25 11.87 -8.86 -26.67
N SER A 26 11.54 -8.08 -27.71
CA SER A 26 12.22 -8.17 -29.00
C SER A 26 13.52 -7.35 -29.07
N HIS A 27 13.87 -6.64 -28.01
CA HIS A 27 15.09 -5.82 -27.97
C HIS A 27 16.29 -6.63 -27.47
N ASP A 28 17.45 -6.40 -28.09
CA ASP A 28 18.69 -7.14 -27.82
C ASP A 28 19.32 -6.84 -26.45
N SER A 29 18.87 -5.79 -25.76
CA SER A 29 19.34 -5.44 -24.41
C SER A 29 18.19 -5.01 -23.50
N LYS A 30 18.34 -5.28 -22.20
CA LYS A 30 17.37 -4.88 -21.17
C LYS A 30 17.19 -3.37 -21.10
N SER A 31 18.27 -2.60 -21.27
CA SER A 31 18.19 -1.13 -21.34
C SER A 31 17.35 -0.67 -22.55
N ALA A 32 17.53 -1.27 -23.73
CA ALA A 32 16.71 -0.94 -24.89
C ALA A 32 15.23 -1.32 -24.70
N ALA A 33 14.96 -2.46 -24.06
CA ALA A 33 13.59 -2.87 -23.70
C ALA A 33 12.92 -1.88 -22.73
N LEU A 34 13.65 -1.41 -21.72
CA LEU A 34 13.15 -0.40 -20.77
C LEU A 34 12.94 0.98 -21.43
N LYS A 35 13.81 1.40 -22.35
CA LYS A 35 13.60 2.61 -23.16
C LYS A 35 12.33 2.51 -24.01
N TYR A 36 12.13 1.37 -24.68
CA TYR A 36 10.90 1.09 -25.39
C TYR A 36 9.67 1.18 -24.48
N LEU A 37 9.74 0.60 -23.28
CA LEU A 37 8.65 0.69 -22.30
C LEU A 37 8.40 2.14 -21.90
N ALA A 38 9.43 2.92 -21.57
CA ALA A 38 9.34 4.34 -21.22
C ALA A 38 8.67 5.16 -22.34
N GLU A 39 9.08 4.98 -23.60
CA GLU A 39 8.49 5.66 -24.76
C GLU A 39 6.99 5.33 -24.90
N LYS A 40 6.61 4.06 -24.74
CA LYS A 40 5.20 3.65 -24.78
C LYS A 40 4.41 4.21 -23.62
N THR A 41 5.00 4.25 -22.42
CA THR A 41 4.40 4.82 -21.22
C THR A 41 4.12 6.30 -21.42
N THR A 42 5.11 7.11 -21.83
CA THR A 42 4.92 8.53 -22.13
C THR A 42 3.83 8.74 -23.18
N ALA A 43 3.85 7.96 -24.27
CA ALA A 43 2.90 8.12 -25.37
C ALA A 43 1.45 7.78 -25.00
N LYS A 44 1.22 6.84 -24.07
CA LYS A 44 -0.13 6.33 -23.75
C LYS A 44 -0.67 6.75 -22.38
N LEU A 45 0.20 6.92 -21.40
CA LEU A 45 -0.15 7.17 -19.98
C LEU A 45 0.38 8.53 -19.49
N GLY A 46 1.33 9.14 -20.21
CA GLY A 46 1.93 10.43 -19.91
C GLY A 46 3.22 10.35 -19.10
N ASP A 47 3.74 11.51 -18.70
CA ASP A 47 5.12 11.67 -18.21
C ASP A 47 5.33 11.63 -16.70
N PHE A 48 4.25 11.74 -15.93
CA PHE A 48 4.25 11.73 -14.47
C PHE A 48 3.17 10.77 -14.02
N LEU A 49 3.55 9.61 -13.50
CA LEU A 49 2.59 8.59 -13.10
C LEU A 49 2.52 8.48 -11.58
N HIS A 50 1.31 8.38 -11.06
CA HIS A 50 1.06 8.20 -9.63
C HIS A 50 -0.24 7.40 -9.43
N ALA A 51 -0.39 6.78 -8.26
CA ALA A 51 -1.55 5.96 -7.91
C ALA A 51 -2.89 6.68 -8.17
N ALA A 52 -2.94 7.99 -7.94
CA ALA A 52 -4.15 8.78 -8.13
C ALA A 52 -4.61 8.93 -9.60
N LYS A 53 -3.81 8.48 -10.57
CA LYS A 53 -4.26 8.33 -11.97
C LYS A 53 -5.10 7.07 -12.17
N LEU A 54 -5.14 6.12 -11.24
CA LEU A 54 -5.88 4.88 -11.37
C LEU A 54 -7.37 5.06 -11.05
N ALA A 55 -8.24 4.59 -11.95
CA ALA A 55 -9.68 4.60 -11.73
C ALA A 55 -10.11 3.70 -10.56
N ARG A 56 -9.39 2.58 -10.38
CA ARG A 56 -9.57 1.58 -9.31
C ARG A 56 -8.19 1.02 -8.91
N PRO A 57 -7.44 1.70 -8.01
CA PRO A 57 -6.17 1.28 -7.47
C PRO A 57 -6.38 0.08 -6.56
N ASP A 58 -5.74 -1.00 -6.96
CA ASP A 58 -5.40 -2.12 -6.10
C ASP A 58 -3.87 -2.15 -5.90
N ASP A 59 -3.39 -2.99 -4.98
CA ASP A 59 -1.97 -3.04 -4.64
C ASP A 59 -1.09 -3.35 -5.89
N VAL A 60 -1.61 -4.12 -6.86
CA VAL A 60 -0.87 -4.56 -8.05
C VAL A 60 -0.76 -3.43 -9.09
N SER A 61 -1.87 -2.78 -9.39
CA SER A 61 -1.93 -1.65 -10.33
C SER A 61 -1.18 -0.44 -9.81
N VAL A 62 -1.25 -0.16 -8.51
CA VAL A 62 -0.44 0.88 -7.87
C VAL A 62 1.05 0.59 -8.04
N LYS A 63 1.50 -0.61 -7.68
CA LYS A 63 2.92 -0.98 -7.80
C LYS A 63 3.40 -1.00 -9.25
N PHE A 64 2.55 -1.39 -10.19
CA PHE A 64 2.89 -1.31 -11.60
C PHE A 64 3.03 0.14 -12.09
N ILE A 65 2.14 1.04 -11.68
CA ILE A 65 2.24 2.47 -11.99
C ILE A 65 3.50 3.09 -11.38
N GLU A 66 3.81 2.80 -10.12
CA GLU A 66 5.05 3.24 -9.46
C GLU A 66 6.29 2.72 -10.21
N LEU A 67 6.29 1.46 -10.67
CA LEU A 67 7.36 0.90 -11.49
C LEU A 67 7.50 1.62 -12.82
N LEU A 68 6.40 1.91 -13.51
CA LEU A 68 6.45 2.64 -14.78
C LEU A 68 7.00 4.06 -14.60
N ASP A 69 6.63 4.74 -13.52
CA ASP A 69 7.20 6.05 -13.16
C ASP A 69 8.71 5.97 -12.91
N GLN A 70 9.14 4.95 -12.15
CA GLN A 70 10.56 4.67 -11.92
C GLN A 70 11.31 4.41 -13.22
N VAL A 71 10.73 3.62 -14.14
CA VAL A 71 11.30 3.38 -15.47
C VAL A 71 11.40 4.68 -16.29
N LEU A 72 10.37 5.53 -16.26
CA LEU A 72 10.40 6.83 -16.93
C LEU A 72 11.54 7.71 -16.39
N PHE A 73 11.67 7.81 -15.07
CA PHE A 73 12.71 8.59 -14.41
C PHE A 73 14.11 8.11 -14.82
N GLU A 74 14.35 6.80 -14.70
CA GLU A 74 15.65 6.19 -14.97
C GLU A 74 16.04 6.21 -16.47
N MET A 75 15.05 6.26 -17.37
CA MET A 75 15.30 6.36 -18.82
C MET A 75 15.41 7.80 -19.32
N LYS A 76 14.78 8.78 -18.65
CA LYS A 76 14.86 10.21 -18.99
C LYS A 76 16.12 10.89 -18.49
N GLY A 77 16.71 10.42 -17.39
CA GLY A 77 17.94 10.99 -16.86
C GLY A 77 19.06 11.03 -17.90
N GLU A 78 19.63 12.21 -18.16
CA GLU A 78 20.88 12.34 -18.90
C GLU A 78 21.97 11.60 -18.12
N ARG A 79 22.29 10.38 -18.56
CA ARG A 79 23.34 9.54 -17.95
C ARG A 79 24.71 10.11 -18.28
N ASN A 80 25.06 11.18 -17.60
CA ASN A 80 26.36 11.81 -17.68
C ASN A 80 27.38 10.98 -16.88
N GLY A 81 27.93 9.95 -17.51
CA GLY A 81 29.24 9.39 -17.14
C GLY A 81 29.25 7.98 -16.57
N ASN A 82 29.84 7.07 -17.35
CA ASN A 82 30.38 5.75 -16.99
C ASN A 82 29.37 4.69 -16.51
N GLY A 83 28.87 3.91 -17.48
CA GLY A 83 28.20 2.63 -17.27
C GLY A 83 28.95 1.72 -16.30
N GLY A 84 28.53 1.77 -15.03
CA GLY A 84 29.10 1.02 -13.92
C GLY A 84 28.19 -0.11 -13.47
N ARG A 85 28.73 -1.04 -12.69
CA ARG A 85 28.00 -2.23 -12.18
C ARG A 85 26.68 -1.88 -11.49
N THR A 86 26.61 -0.76 -10.76
CA THR A 86 25.39 -0.33 -10.07
C THR A 86 24.26 0.00 -11.05
N GLU A 87 24.58 0.57 -12.21
CA GLU A 87 23.59 0.86 -13.25
C GLU A 87 23.03 -0.43 -13.86
N ASP A 88 23.90 -1.42 -14.08
CA ASP A 88 23.47 -2.73 -14.60
C ASP A 88 22.50 -3.44 -13.63
N TYR A 89 22.74 -3.34 -12.31
CA TYR A 89 21.82 -3.89 -11.32
C TYR A 89 20.44 -3.21 -11.32
N ILE A 90 20.39 -1.88 -11.45
CA ILE A 90 19.12 -1.14 -11.54
C ILE A 90 18.36 -1.54 -12.80
N ILE A 91 19.05 -1.63 -13.94
CA ILE A 91 18.45 -2.05 -15.21
C ILE A 91 17.93 -3.49 -15.13
N ASP A 92 18.69 -4.38 -14.51
CA ASP A 92 18.31 -5.77 -14.31
C ASP A 92 17.06 -5.91 -13.43
N ASP A 93 17.00 -5.18 -12.31
CA ASP A 93 15.85 -5.14 -11.40
C ASP A 93 14.59 -4.62 -12.12
N LEU A 94 14.67 -3.43 -12.71
CA LEU A 94 13.55 -2.81 -13.41
C LEU A 94 13.03 -3.68 -14.56
N TYR A 95 13.94 -4.29 -15.32
CA TYR A 95 13.56 -5.19 -16.39
C TYR A 95 12.82 -6.42 -15.85
N GLY A 96 13.34 -7.05 -14.80
CA GLY A 96 12.73 -8.23 -14.18
C GLY A 96 11.32 -7.92 -13.66
N ARG A 97 11.16 -6.80 -12.94
CA ARG A 97 9.88 -6.33 -12.42
C ARG A 97 8.90 -5.95 -13.54
N ALA A 98 9.37 -5.31 -14.61
CA ALA A 98 8.53 -5.00 -15.75
C ALA A 98 8.04 -6.27 -16.46
N GLU A 99 8.90 -7.29 -16.59
CA GLU A 99 8.53 -8.57 -17.17
C GLU A 99 7.42 -9.27 -16.37
N ILE A 100 7.47 -9.19 -15.03
CA ILE A 100 6.44 -9.72 -14.12
C ILE A 100 5.07 -9.12 -14.47
N TYR A 101 4.94 -7.80 -14.47
CA TYR A 101 3.65 -7.14 -14.71
C TYR A 101 3.17 -7.28 -16.15
N LEU A 102 4.07 -7.20 -17.14
CA LEU A 102 3.71 -7.38 -18.54
C LEU A 102 3.18 -8.80 -18.80
N ASP A 103 3.77 -9.83 -18.19
CA ASP A 103 3.25 -11.19 -18.28
C ASP A 103 1.94 -11.33 -17.52
N PHE A 104 1.84 -10.79 -16.30
CA PHE A 104 0.64 -10.91 -15.47
C PHE A 104 -0.60 -10.28 -16.15
N PHE A 105 -0.50 -9.03 -16.59
CA PHE A 105 -1.65 -8.32 -17.19
C PHE A 105 -1.99 -8.78 -18.61
N HIS A 106 -1.02 -9.27 -19.40
CA HIS A 106 -1.28 -9.66 -20.79
C HIS A 106 -1.51 -11.17 -20.99
N ARG A 107 -0.78 -12.04 -20.26
CA ARG A 107 -0.81 -13.50 -20.43
C ARG A 107 -0.63 -14.22 -19.08
N PRO A 108 -1.68 -14.32 -18.25
CA PRO A 108 -1.60 -14.96 -16.93
C PRO A 108 -0.97 -16.36 -16.96
N GLU A 109 -1.19 -17.16 -18.00
CA GLU A 109 -0.61 -18.51 -18.15
C GLU A 109 0.92 -18.47 -18.30
N LYS A 110 1.45 -17.37 -18.87
CA LYS A 110 2.89 -17.16 -18.98
C LYS A 110 3.48 -16.75 -17.64
N TYR A 111 2.82 -15.84 -16.92
CA TYR A 111 3.18 -15.50 -15.54
C TYR A 111 3.27 -16.75 -14.66
N HIS A 112 2.23 -17.59 -14.66
CA HIS A 112 2.20 -18.83 -13.87
C HIS A 112 3.32 -19.82 -14.21
N ARG A 113 3.69 -19.93 -15.50
CA ARG A 113 4.83 -20.77 -15.91
C ARG A 113 6.17 -20.18 -15.46
N GLY A 114 6.35 -18.87 -15.63
CA GLY A 114 7.57 -18.17 -15.26
C GLY A 114 7.82 -18.22 -13.76
N LEU A 115 6.77 -18.04 -12.95
CA LEU A 115 6.83 -18.04 -11.48
C LEU A 115 7.42 -19.33 -10.90
N ARG A 116 7.15 -20.49 -11.52
CA ARG A 116 7.71 -21.79 -11.10
C ARG A 116 9.20 -21.97 -11.39
N SER A 117 9.79 -21.07 -12.19
CA SER A 117 11.14 -21.18 -12.71
C SER A 117 12.09 -20.09 -12.22
N ARG A 118 11.63 -19.20 -11.34
CA ARG A 118 12.42 -18.09 -10.78
C ARG A 118 12.23 -17.97 -9.27
N LEU A 119 13.13 -17.24 -8.62
CA LEU A 119 12.94 -16.76 -7.25
C LEU A 119 11.83 -15.71 -7.21
N LEU A 120 11.09 -15.66 -6.10
CA LEU A 120 10.04 -14.67 -5.91
C LEU A 120 10.60 -13.26 -5.76
N TYR A 121 10.01 -12.32 -6.49
CA TYR A 121 10.17 -10.89 -6.27
C TYR A 121 9.06 -10.38 -5.36
N LEU A 122 9.26 -9.20 -4.76
CA LEU A 122 8.21 -8.51 -4.01
C LEU A 122 6.93 -8.35 -4.85
N ASP A 123 7.07 -8.00 -6.13
CA ASP A 123 5.94 -7.81 -7.04
C ASP A 123 5.13 -9.12 -7.25
N ASP A 124 5.77 -10.29 -7.24
CA ASP A 124 5.09 -11.60 -7.28
C ASP A 124 4.22 -11.81 -6.01
N ILE A 125 4.76 -11.47 -4.83
CA ILE A 125 4.06 -11.60 -3.55
C ILE A 125 2.82 -10.69 -3.50
N VAL A 126 2.97 -9.46 -4.01
CA VAL A 126 1.85 -8.51 -4.14
C VAL A 126 0.76 -9.08 -5.04
N ILE A 127 1.13 -9.64 -6.20
CA ILE A 127 0.18 -10.27 -7.13
C ILE A 127 -0.54 -11.46 -6.48
N ILE A 128 0.20 -12.40 -5.89
CA ILE A 128 -0.36 -13.59 -5.25
C ILE A 128 -1.33 -13.20 -4.13
N GLY A 129 -0.95 -12.23 -3.30
CA GLY A 129 -1.76 -11.75 -2.19
C GLY A 129 -3.01 -10.99 -2.62
N GLN A 130 -2.91 -10.10 -3.62
CA GLN A 130 -4.02 -9.30 -4.12
C GLN A 130 -5.08 -10.17 -4.79
N TYR A 131 -4.66 -11.10 -5.66
CA TYR A 131 -5.56 -11.96 -6.43
C TYR A 131 -5.87 -13.30 -5.76
N ARG A 132 -5.39 -13.51 -4.53
CA ARG A 132 -5.63 -14.72 -3.72
C ARG A 132 -5.33 -16.02 -4.49
N LEU A 133 -4.16 -16.09 -5.13
CA LEU A 133 -3.72 -17.24 -5.92
C LEU A 133 -3.28 -18.42 -5.02
N ARG A 134 -4.27 -19.19 -4.53
CA ARG A 134 -4.11 -20.24 -3.50
C ARG A 134 -3.10 -21.33 -3.88
N GLU A 135 -2.94 -21.60 -5.16
CA GLU A 135 -2.00 -22.61 -5.66
C GLU A 135 -0.53 -22.27 -5.34
N TYR A 136 -0.21 -21.03 -4.96
CA TYR A 136 1.14 -20.58 -4.59
C TYR A 136 1.38 -20.49 -3.08
N LEU A 137 0.44 -20.90 -2.23
CA LEU A 137 0.66 -20.93 -0.77
C LEU A 137 1.90 -21.74 -0.36
N PRO A 138 2.14 -22.96 -0.90
CA PRO A 138 3.35 -23.71 -0.54
C PRO A 138 4.63 -22.98 -0.93
N LEU A 139 4.64 -22.31 -2.09
CA LEU A 139 5.79 -21.54 -2.57
C LEU A 139 6.07 -20.36 -1.62
N LEU A 140 5.04 -19.58 -1.27
CA LEU A 140 5.19 -18.48 -0.31
C LEU A 140 5.71 -18.97 1.05
N MET A 141 5.22 -20.10 1.56
CA MET A 141 5.70 -20.67 2.82
C MET A 141 7.17 -21.08 2.76
N THR A 142 7.63 -21.69 1.66
CA THR A 142 9.05 -22.02 1.47
C THR A 142 9.90 -20.75 1.40
N GLU A 143 9.49 -19.79 0.58
CA GLU A 143 10.22 -18.55 0.34
C GLU A 143 10.29 -17.65 1.59
N PHE A 144 9.33 -17.77 2.51
CA PHE A 144 9.40 -17.12 3.82
C PHE A 144 10.66 -17.51 4.60
N HIS A 145 11.06 -18.78 4.55
CA HIS A 145 12.25 -19.25 5.23
C HIS A 145 13.52 -18.90 4.47
N ASP A 146 13.47 -19.01 3.13
CA ASP A 146 14.64 -18.85 2.25
C ASP A 146 15.02 -17.38 2.00
N GLN A 147 14.06 -16.45 2.05
CA GLN A 147 14.27 -15.03 1.76
C GLN A 147 13.87 -14.12 2.94
N PRO A 148 14.76 -13.90 3.93
CA PRO A 148 14.47 -13.09 5.12
C PRO A 148 13.93 -11.68 4.82
N HIS A 149 14.45 -11.03 3.76
CA HIS A 149 14.06 -9.69 3.35
C HIS A 149 12.61 -9.60 2.80
N LEU A 150 11.99 -10.73 2.44
CA LEU A 150 10.60 -10.79 1.95
C LEU A 150 9.61 -11.27 3.01
N ARG A 151 10.07 -11.68 4.20
CA ARG A 151 9.21 -12.30 5.24
C ARG A 151 7.98 -11.49 5.59
N LEU A 152 8.14 -10.17 5.74
CA LEU A 152 7.03 -9.29 6.10
C LEU A 152 5.96 -9.27 5.00
N ALA A 153 6.37 -9.09 3.76
CA ALA A 153 5.49 -9.09 2.60
C ALA A 153 4.79 -10.45 2.44
N ILE A 154 5.53 -11.55 2.62
CA ILE A 154 5.00 -12.92 2.53
C ILE A 154 3.98 -13.18 3.65
N ALA A 155 4.31 -12.88 4.90
CA ALA A 155 3.40 -13.06 6.03
C ALA A 155 2.10 -12.28 5.84
N LYS A 156 2.20 -11.03 5.37
CA LYS A 156 1.05 -10.17 5.05
C LYS A 156 0.23 -10.74 3.89
N ALA A 157 0.87 -11.24 2.83
CA ALA A 157 0.18 -11.87 1.72
C ALA A 157 -0.58 -13.12 2.16
N LEU A 158 0.07 -14.01 2.91
CA LEU A 158 -0.52 -15.23 3.47
C LEU A 158 -1.69 -14.93 4.41
N ALA A 159 -1.62 -13.86 5.21
CA ALA A 159 -2.69 -13.49 6.14
C ALA A 159 -4.01 -13.10 5.44
N ALA A 160 -3.98 -12.83 4.13
CA ALA A 160 -5.18 -12.55 3.33
C ALA A 160 -5.94 -13.80 2.87
N PHE A 161 -5.42 -14.99 3.16
CA PHE A 161 -6.02 -16.26 2.79
C PHE A 161 -6.77 -16.90 3.97
N ASP A 162 -7.99 -17.34 3.68
CA ASP A 162 -8.74 -18.27 4.52
C ASP A 162 -8.42 -19.70 4.06
N ASP A 163 -7.32 -20.25 4.60
CA ASP A 163 -6.80 -21.58 4.29
C ASP A 163 -6.20 -22.26 5.53
N GLU A 164 -6.82 -23.37 5.93
CA GLU A 164 -6.46 -24.09 7.16
C GLU A 164 -5.03 -24.66 7.15
N SER A 165 -4.41 -24.83 5.98
CA SER A 165 -3.02 -25.28 5.87
C SER A 165 -2.02 -24.27 6.46
N LEU A 166 -2.40 -22.99 6.53
CA LEU A 166 -1.58 -21.91 7.08
C LEU A 166 -1.59 -21.85 8.62
N PHE A 167 -2.45 -22.64 9.28
CA PHE A 167 -2.58 -22.60 10.73
C PHE A 167 -1.26 -22.88 11.45
N ASN A 168 -0.58 -23.98 11.10
CA ASN A 168 0.69 -24.35 11.75
C ASN A 168 1.78 -23.32 11.45
N PHE A 169 1.82 -22.81 10.21
CA PHE A 169 2.75 -21.78 9.79
C PHE A 169 2.65 -20.52 10.64
N PHE A 170 1.44 -19.97 10.81
CA PHE A 170 1.24 -18.80 11.66
C PHE A 170 1.45 -19.09 13.14
N TYR A 171 1.06 -20.28 13.61
CA TYR A 171 1.31 -20.67 15.00
C TYR A 171 2.81 -20.71 15.32
N GLU A 172 3.63 -21.25 14.43
CA GLU A 172 5.09 -21.28 14.56
C GLU A 172 5.68 -19.87 14.60
N ILE A 173 5.26 -18.97 13.71
CA ILE A 173 5.75 -17.59 13.70
C ILE A 173 5.38 -16.88 15.01
N ALA A 174 4.12 -16.99 15.44
CA ALA A 174 3.63 -16.34 16.65
C ALA A 174 4.35 -16.84 17.93
N ASN A 175 4.75 -18.11 17.96
CA ASN A 175 5.29 -18.74 19.16
C ASN A 175 6.83 -18.77 19.23
N ASN A 176 7.54 -18.53 18.13
CA ASN A 176 9.00 -18.64 18.07
C ASN A 176 9.69 -17.26 18.12
N GLY A 177 11.03 -17.24 18.02
CA GLY A 177 11.87 -16.04 18.11
C GLY A 177 11.88 -15.16 16.86
N PHE A 178 10.72 -14.85 16.29
CA PHE A 178 10.58 -13.93 15.15
C PHE A 178 10.40 -12.48 15.61
N GLU A 179 10.64 -11.56 14.67
CA GLU A 179 10.41 -10.12 14.80
C GLU A 179 8.93 -9.81 15.14
N THR A 180 8.70 -8.74 15.88
CA THR A 180 7.38 -8.39 16.42
C THR A 180 6.35 -8.16 15.31
N GLU A 181 6.72 -7.50 14.21
CA GLU A 181 5.88 -7.28 13.04
C GLU A 181 5.34 -8.61 12.50
N LEU A 182 6.22 -9.61 12.35
CA LEU A 182 5.87 -10.94 11.84
C LEU A 182 4.95 -11.67 12.82
N LYS A 183 5.20 -11.56 14.12
CA LYS A 183 4.32 -12.11 15.15
C LYS A 183 2.93 -11.51 15.05
N ILE A 184 2.80 -10.18 14.92
CA ILE A 184 1.49 -9.52 14.83
C ILE A 184 0.75 -9.97 13.56
N LEU A 185 1.42 -10.04 12.41
CA LEU A 185 0.83 -10.57 11.17
C LEU A 185 0.43 -12.05 11.30
N ALA A 186 1.19 -12.84 12.05
CA ALA A 186 0.84 -14.22 12.33
C ALA A 186 -0.40 -14.33 13.22
N LEU A 187 -0.57 -13.46 14.23
CA LEU A 187 -1.80 -13.39 15.01
C LEU A 187 -3.02 -13.04 14.14
N LEU A 188 -2.83 -12.13 13.17
CA LEU A 188 -3.85 -11.80 12.18
C LEU A 188 -4.21 -13.01 11.31
N GLY A 189 -3.21 -13.76 10.83
CA GLY A 189 -3.42 -15.01 10.12
C GLY A 189 -4.15 -16.07 10.96
N LEU A 190 -3.78 -16.24 12.23
CA LEU A 190 -4.47 -17.15 13.15
C LEU A 190 -5.92 -16.74 13.40
N LYS A 191 -6.19 -15.44 13.53
CA LYS A 191 -7.55 -14.90 13.72
C LYS A 191 -8.40 -15.07 12.46
N GLY A 192 -7.83 -14.87 11.27
CA GLY A 192 -8.50 -15.17 10.00
C GLY A 192 -8.95 -16.64 9.93
N ASN A 193 -8.08 -17.55 10.37
CA ASN A 193 -8.34 -18.99 10.45
C ASN A 193 -9.09 -19.43 11.74
N SER A 194 -9.86 -18.50 12.35
CA SER A 194 -10.52 -18.56 13.68
C SER A 194 -11.33 -19.81 14.03
N ARG A 195 -11.70 -20.68 13.09
CA ARG A 195 -12.42 -21.92 13.40
C ARG A 195 -11.64 -22.86 14.32
N ARG A 196 -10.33 -22.65 14.51
CA ARG A 196 -9.45 -23.60 15.20
C ARG A 196 -8.66 -23.03 16.39
N PHE A 197 -8.51 -21.71 16.52
CA PHE A 197 -7.60 -21.14 17.53
C PHE A 197 -8.32 -20.57 18.76
N TYR A 198 -8.25 -21.31 19.86
CA TYR A 198 -8.80 -20.91 21.17
C TYR A 198 -7.74 -20.67 22.25
N ASN A 199 -6.49 -21.05 21.98
CA ASN A 199 -5.39 -21.06 22.95
C ASN A 199 -4.54 -19.78 22.93
N TRP A 200 -5.17 -18.62 22.73
CA TRP A 200 -4.51 -17.30 22.68
C TRP A 200 -3.57 -17.05 23.87
N ARG A 201 -3.98 -17.45 25.08
CA ARG A 201 -3.20 -17.29 26.32
C ARG A 201 -1.99 -18.22 26.44
N ARG A 202 -1.71 -19.10 25.47
CA ARG A 202 -0.54 -19.99 25.47
C ARG A 202 0.56 -19.56 24.51
N LEU A 203 0.38 -18.45 23.80
CA LEU A 203 1.39 -17.92 22.91
C LEU A 203 2.54 -17.29 23.73
N ASN A 204 3.77 -17.55 23.30
CA ASN A 204 4.98 -16.95 23.85
C ASN A 204 5.00 -15.42 23.64
N GLY A 205 5.75 -14.70 24.49
CA GLY A 205 5.82 -13.23 24.45
C GLY A 205 4.96 -12.52 25.49
N GLN A 206 4.50 -13.21 26.54
CA GLN A 206 3.74 -12.59 27.64
C GLN A 206 4.57 -11.68 28.55
N ASP A 207 5.90 -11.69 28.40
CA ASP A 207 6.79 -10.79 29.13
C ASP A 207 6.75 -9.35 28.54
N ASP A 208 6.16 -9.16 27.35
CA ASP A 208 5.90 -7.86 26.73
C ASP A 208 4.43 -7.43 26.99
N PRO A 209 4.20 -6.37 27.80
CA PRO A 209 2.86 -5.88 28.10
C PRO A 209 2.04 -5.49 26.86
N TYR A 210 2.68 -4.90 25.84
CA TYR A 210 1.99 -4.52 24.62
C TYR A 210 1.54 -5.75 23.84
N PHE A 211 2.36 -6.81 23.81
CA PHE A 211 1.99 -8.07 23.16
C PHE A 211 0.89 -8.81 23.92
N GLN A 212 0.93 -8.79 25.25
CA GLN A 212 -0.14 -9.37 26.08
C GLN A 212 -1.48 -8.65 25.85
N SER A 213 -1.47 -7.31 25.84
CA SER A 213 -2.65 -6.48 25.57
C SER A 213 -3.19 -6.73 24.15
N LEU A 214 -2.31 -6.92 23.15
CA LEU A 214 -2.72 -7.35 21.81
C LEU A 214 -3.42 -8.71 21.80
N ILE A 215 -2.88 -9.72 22.50
CA ILE A 215 -3.51 -11.05 22.59
C ILE A 215 -4.91 -10.95 23.20
N LEU A 216 -5.08 -10.13 24.25
CA LEU A 216 -6.38 -9.89 24.88
C LEU A 216 -7.35 -9.19 23.92
N TYR A 217 -6.89 -8.15 23.22
CA TYR A 217 -7.66 -7.44 22.20
C TYR A 217 -8.19 -8.41 21.12
N ILE A 218 -7.32 -9.28 20.58
CA ILE A 218 -7.68 -10.24 19.53
C ILE A 218 -8.63 -11.32 20.06
N ALA A 219 -8.38 -11.84 21.27
CA ALA A 219 -9.22 -12.86 21.89
C ALA A 219 -10.62 -12.33 22.28
N GLY A 220 -10.71 -11.05 22.65
CA GLY A 220 -11.96 -10.37 23.04
C GLY A 220 -12.75 -9.75 21.88
N ASP A 221 -12.44 -10.11 20.63
CA ASP A 221 -13.07 -9.55 19.42
C ASP A 221 -13.02 -8.01 19.36
N GLY A 222 -11.92 -7.42 19.83
CA GLY A 222 -11.67 -5.99 19.75
C GLY A 222 -12.42 -5.12 20.77
N ARG A 223 -12.99 -5.71 21.83
CA ARG A 223 -13.78 -4.98 22.84
C ARG A 223 -12.98 -4.29 23.94
N GLU A 224 -11.79 -4.80 24.29
CA GLU A 224 -10.88 -4.20 25.26
C GLU A 224 -9.74 -3.52 24.49
N TYR A 225 -9.78 -2.19 24.40
CA TYR A 225 -8.91 -1.40 23.53
C TYR A 225 -8.11 -0.35 24.31
N GLU A 226 -6.81 -0.58 24.44
CA GLU A 226 -5.85 0.44 24.86
C GLU A 226 -5.44 1.24 23.61
N ARG A 227 -5.86 2.51 23.55
CA ARG A 227 -5.68 3.36 22.34
C ARG A 227 -4.23 3.69 22.05
N ASP A 228 -3.37 3.59 23.06
CA ASP A 228 -1.95 3.88 23.06
C ASP A 228 -1.08 2.64 22.86
N ASN A 229 -1.65 1.44 22.77
CA ASN A 229 -0.89 0.23 22.47
C ASN A 229 -0.61 0.14 20.96
N PRO A 230 0.64 0.29 20.53
CA PRO A 230 0.90 0.41 19.12
C PRO A 230 0.97 -0.93 18.38
N TYR A 231 1.09 -2.06 19.09
CA TYR A 231 0.95 -3.38 18.46
C TYR A 231 -0.51 -3.64 18.05
N VAL A 232 -1.46 -3.14 18.84
CA VAL A 232 -2.88 -3.14 18.49
C VAL A 232 -3.13 -2.24 17.28
N LEU A 233 -2.50 -1.05 17.22
CA LEU A 233 -2.60 -0.18 16.05
C LEU A 233 -2.07 -0.84 14.78
N PHE A 234 -0.88 -1.44 14.85
CA PHE A 234 -0.31 -2.17 13.72
C PHE A 234 -1.22 -3.32 13.26
N TYR A 235 -1.74 -4.11 14.22
CA TYR A 235 -2.70 -5.19 13.93
C TYR A 235 -3.96 -4.67 13.21
N ARG A 236 -4.57 -3.60 13.75
CA ARG A 236 -5.79 -3.00 13.18
C ARG A 236 -5.55 -2.50 11.77
N LEU A 237 -4.46 -1.77 11.56
CA LEU A 237 -4.10 -1.24 10.26
C LEU A 237 -3.81 -2.36 9.24
N ALA A 238 -3.06 -3.39 9.64
CA ALA A 238 -2.79 -4.54 8.77
C ALA A 238 -4.07 -5.30 8.41
N ARG A 239 -4.98 -5.49 9.38
CA ARG A 239 -6.29 -6.10 9.15
C ARG A 239 -7.13 -5.30 8.17
N LEU A 240 -7.17 -3.98 8.36
CA LEU A 240 -7.89 -3.06 7.48
C LEU A 240 -7.34 -3.12 6.06
N ASP A 241 -6.02 -3.03 5.88
CA ASP A 241 -5.39 -3.09 4.55
C ASP A 241 -5.72 -4.38 3.79
N ILE A 242 -5.72 -5.53 4.49
CA ILE A 242 -6.12 -6.82 3.92
C ILE A 242 -7.61 -6.81 3.54
N ALA A 243 -8.49 -6.28 4.40
CA ALA A 243 -9.92 -6.19 4.12
C ALA A 243 -10.21 -5.31 2.89
N LEU A 244 -9.44 -4.23 2.73
CA LEU A 244 -9.56 -3.29 1.63
C LEU A 244 -9.08 -3.81 0.27
N ARG A 245 -8.55 -5.03 0.18
CA ARG A 245 -8.24 -5.66 -1.12
C ARG A 245 -9.47 -5.99 -1.96
N VAL A 246 -10.66 -6.04 -1.34
CA VAL A 246 -11.94 -6.31 -2.02
C VAL A 246 -12.65 -4.99 -2.33
N GLU A 247 -13.13 -4.31 -1.29
CA GLU A 247 -13.88 -3.06 -1.41
C GLU A 247 -13.85 -2.29 -0.08
N MET A 248 -13.80 -0.96 -0.15
CA MET A 248 -13.93 -0.08 1.00
C MET A 248 -15.41 0.15 1.35
N THR A 249 -15.77 -0.01 2.62
CA THR A 249 -17.14 0.24 3.13
C THR A 249 -17.13 1.44 4.08
N ASP A 250 -18.31 1.90 4.48
CA ASP A 250 -18.43 3.00 5.44
C ASP A 250 -17.83 2.62 6.81
N GLU A 251 -17.94 1.35 7.22
CA GLU A 251 -17.31 0.83 8.45
C GLU A 251 -15.78 0.88 8.38
N HIS A 252 -15.21 0.54 7.21
CA HIS A 252 -13.78 0.66 6.98
C HIS A 252 -13.30 2.12 7.06
N CYS A 253 -14.13 3.09 6.65
CA CYS A 253 -13.80 4.52 6.76
C CYS A 253 -13.73 4.96 8.22
N VAL A 254 -14.70 4.53 9.05
CA VAL A 254 -14.70 4.77 10.50
C VAL A 254 -13.47 4.13 11.14
N GLU A 255 -13.17 2.87 10.79
CA GLU A 255 -12.00 2.17 11.33
C GLU A 255 -10.69 2.86 10.96
N LEU A 256 -10.54 3.38 9.74
CA LEU A 256 -9.38 4.16 9.32
C LEU A 256 -9.24 5.43 10.17
N MET A 257 -10.33 6.18 10.35
CA MET A 257 -10.33 7.37 11.20
C MET A 257 -9.97 7.06 12.65
N ASP A 258 -10.52 5.99 13.22
CA ASP A 258 -10.18 5.54 14.56
C ASP A 258 -8.73 5.08 14.70
N THR A 259 -8.13 4.58 13.60
CA THR A 259 -6.72 4.20 13.56
C THR A 259 -5.84 5.45 13.52
N LEU A 260 -6.15 6.42 12.66
CA LEU A 260 -5.46 7.71 12.58
C LEU A 260 -5.55 8.51 13.89
N ASN A 261 -6.72 8.52 14.53
CA ASN A 261 -6.92 9.18 15.83
C ASN A 261 -6.07 8.56 16.93
N ALA A 262 -5.87 7.24 16.89
CA ALA A 262 -5.14 6.53 17.92
C ALA A 262 -3.62 6.53 17.66
N GLU A 263 -3.19 6.59 16.40
CA GLU A 263 -1.79 6.85 16.04
C GLU A 263 -1.27 8.13 16.68
N ALA A 264 -2.07 9.21 16.65
CA ALA A 264 -1.72 10.48 17.30
C ALA A 264 -1.59 10.40 18.84
N LEU A 265 -2.04 9.32 19.47
CA LEU A 265 -1.93 9.09 20.91
C LEU A 265 -0.82 8.08 21.26
N ALA A 266 -0.36 7.30 20.28
CA ALA A 266 0.66 6.29 20.49
C ALA A 266 2.07 6.88 20.33
N ASP A 267 3.01 6.41 21.13
CA ASP A 267 4.43 6.74 20.97
C ASP A 267 5.02 5.93 19.81
N MET A 268 4.78 6.38 18.58
CA MET A 268 5.25 5.72 17.36
C MET A 268 6.76 5.90 17.12
N GLU A 269 7.40 6.92 17.74
CA GLU A 269 8.82 7.22 17.51
C GLU A 269 9.76 6.24 18.21
N SER A 270 9.35 5.67 19.33
CA SER A 270 10.12 4.67 20.06
C SER A 270 10.02 3.26 19.48
N MET A 271 9.28 3.08 18.37
CA MET A 271 8.93 1.77 17.84
C MET A 271 9.83 1.29 16.71
N THR A 272 10.19 0.01 16.77
CA THR A 272 10.79 -0.71 15.63
C THR A 272 9.82 -0.87 14.45
N LEU A 273 8.50 -0.88 14.72
CA LEU A 273 7.47 -1.14 13.71
C LEU A 273 7.15 0.07 12.82
N LYS A 274 7.70 1.27 13.08
CA LYS A 274 7.28 2.54 12.46
C LYS A 274 7.30 2.49 10.93
N GLY A 275 8.39 2.02 10.33
CA GLY A 275 8.50 1.95 8.86
C GLY A 275 7.46 1.01 8.23
N ALA A 276 7.23 -0.15 8.84
CA ALA A 276 6.22 -1.10 8.37
C ALA A 276 4.79 -0.54 8.54
N PHE A 277 4.54 0.19 9.64
CA PHE A 277 3.26 0.86 9.87
C PHE A 277 2.99 1.93 8.80
N GLU A 278 3.96 2.82 8.55
CA GLU A 278 3.86 3.89 7.55
C GLU A 278 3.64 3.32 6.14
N GLU A 279 4.29 2.21 5.79
CA GLU A 279 4.07 1.53 4.51
C GLU A 279 2.64 1.00 4.39
N ILE A 280 2.11 0.30 5.40
CA ILE A 280 0.74 -0.21 5.37
C ILE A 280 -0.27 0.95 5.36
N LEU A 281 0.01 2.03 6.09
CA LEU A 281 -0.82 3.21 6.12
C LEU A 281 -0.86 3.88 4.73
N SER A 282 0.29 4.05 4.09
CA SER A 282 0.38 4.57 2.73
C SER A 282 -0.41 3.71 1.74
N ASN A 283 -0.31 2.39 1.81
CA ASN A 283 -1.08 1.49 0.94
C ASN A 283 -2.59 1.57 1.21
N THR A 284 -2.97 1.69 2.48
CA THR A 284 -4.37 1.89 2.89
C THR A 284 -4.91 3.22 2.35
N LEU A 285 -4.11 4.27 2.43
CA LEU A 285 -4.47 5.60 1.95
C LEU A 285 -4.57 5.66 0.42
N ASN A 286 -3.86 4.82 -0.34
CA ASN A 286 -4.06 4.73 -1.80
C ASN A 286 -5.49 4.30 -2.19
N LYS A 287 -6.27 3.75 -1.24
CA LYS A 287 -7.64 3.27 -1.45
C LYS A 287 -8.69 4.31 -1.02
N ILE A 288 -8.28 5.50 -0.55
CA ILE A 288 -9.20 6.53 -0.04
C ILE A 288 -10.10 7.14 -1.12
N HIS A 289 -9.74 7.08 -2.39
CA HIS A 289 -10.53 7.65 -3.48
C HIS A 289 -11.85 6.90 -3.77
N SER A 290 -12.17 5.83 -3.00
CA SER A 290 -13.39 5.03 -3.13
C SER A 290 -14.66 5.85 -2.90
N GLU A 291 -15.79 5.39 -3.45
CA GLU A 291 -17.09 6.04 -3.25
C GLU A 291 -17.49 6.10 -1.78
N ALA A 292 -17.21 5.05 -1.01
CA ALA A 292 -17.49 5.00 0.44
C ALA A 292 -16.78 6.13 1.18
N MET A 293 -15.49 6.31 0.94
CA MET A 293 -14.72 7.39 1.57
C MET A 293 -15.15 8.77 1.08
N GLN A 294 -15.46 8.93 -0.21
CA GLN A 294 -16.00 10.20 -0.72
C GLN A 294 -17.33 10.57 -0.03
N ARG A 295 -18.22 9.61 0.21
CA ARG A 295 -19.45 9.84 0.98
C ARG A 295 -19.15 10.16 2.44
N PHE A 296 -18.23 9.41 3.07
CA PHE A 296 -17.83 9.61 4.45
C PHE A 296 -17.26 11.01 4.70
N LEU A 297 -16.37 11.47 3.82
CA LEU A 297 -15.78 12.81 3.82
C LEU A 297 -16.73 13.89 3.29
N GLY A 298 -17.88 13.52 2.73
CA GLY A 298 -18.95 14.46 2.39
C GLY A 298 -19.56 15.15 3.62
N ASN A 299 -19.37 14.58 4.82
CA ASN A 299 -19.67 15.25 6.08
C ASN A 299 -18.50 16.17 6.47
N GLY A 300 -18.78 17.47 6.64
CA GLY A 300 -17.76 18.47 6.98
C GLY A 300 -17.01 18.22 8.29
N GLU A 301 -17.63 17.58 9.28
CA GLU A 301 -16.95 17.21 10.54
C GLU A 301 -15.94 16.09 10.31
N ASN A 302 -16.34 15.05 9.56
CA ASN A 302 -15.46 13.95 9.18
C ASN A 302 -14.29 14.44 8.31
N LEU A 303 -14.58 15.34 7.36
CA LEU A 303 -13.55 15.94 6.51
C LEU A 303 -12.55 16.73 7.34
N SER A 304 -13.01 17.61 8.23
CA SER A 304 -12.12 18.39 9.09
C SER A 304 -11.23 17.47 9.95
N ALA A 305 -11.84 16.48 10.60
CA ALA A 305 -11.10 15.54 11.44
C ALA A 305 -10.08 14.72 10.63
N PHE A 306 -10.43 14.29 9.41
CA PHE A 306 -9.53 13.56 8.53
C PHE A 306 -8.33 14.40 8.12
N LEU A 307 -8.57 15.64 7.67
CA LEU A 307 -7.50 16.56 7.27
C LEU A 307 -6.58 16.90 8.45
N ASP A 308 -7.14 17.12 9.65
CA ASP A 308 -6.34 17.41 10.87
C ASP A 308 -5.39 16.25 11.16
N ARG A 309 -5.84 15.00 10.94
CA ARG A 309 -5.00 13.80 11.11
C ARG A 309 -3.99 13.59 10.00
N LEU A 310 -4.31 13.98 8.77
CA LEU A 310 -3.33 13.91 7.69
C LEU A 310 -2.13 14.82 7.97
N GLU A 311 -2.34 16.02 8.54
CA GLU A 311 -1.24 16.94 8.82
C GLU A 311 -0.22 16.40 9.83
N SER A 312 -0.66 15.57 10.77
CA SER A 312 0.22 14.93 11.75
C SER A 312 1.03 13.77 11.17
N LEU A 313 0.71 13.28 9.97
CA LEU A 313 1.45 12.18 9.35
C LEU A 313 2.86 12.61 8.89
N PRO A 314 3.82 11.66 8.80
CA PRO A 314 5.10 11.86 8.13
C PRO A 314 4.92 12.44 6.73
N THR A 315 5.86 13.29 6.29
CA THR A 315 5.76 14.03 5.03
C THR A 315 5.53 13.11 3.84
N GLU A 316 6.22 11.98 3.78
CA GLU A 316 6.15 11.01 2.68
C GLU A 316 4.76 10.36 2.58
N VAL A 317 4.13 10.07 3.73
CA VAL A 317 2.78 9.51 3.80
C VAL A 317 1.75 10.59 3.46
N PHE A 318 1.94 11.80 4.00
CA PHE A 318 1.10 12.97 3.73
C PHE A 318 1.04 13.31 2.25
N GLU A 319 2.19 13.44 1.58
CA GLU A 319 2.28 13.81 0.16
C GLU A 319 1.49 12.83 -0.72
N LYS A 320 1.62 11.53 -0.47
CA LYS A 320 0.84 10.50 -1.18
C LYS A 320 -0.65 10.64 -0.95
N ALA A 321 -1.08 10.79 0.31
CA ALA A 321 -2.50 10.96 0.65
C ALA A 321 -3.10 12.21 0.00
N VAL A 322 -2.34 13.31 -0.05
CA VAL A 322 -2.83 14.58 -0.58
C VAL A 322 -2.93 14.56 -2.10
N VAL A 323 -2.01 13.89 -2.80
CA VAL A 323 -2.15 13.62 -4.24
C VAL A 323 -3.40 12.77 -4.51
N MET A 324 -3.70 11.78 -3.67
CA MET A 324 -4.92 10.99 -3.76
C MET A 324 -6.18 11.82 -3.50
N ILE A 325 -6.20 12.69 -2.49
CA ILE A 325 -7.30 13.63 -2.24
C ILE A 325 -7.49 14.55 -3.44
N GLY A 326 -6.38 15.09 -3.97
CA GLY A 326 -6.40 15.93 -5.14
C GLY A 326 -7.13 15.27 -6.30
N SER A 327 -7.00 13.95 -6.47
CA SER A 327 -7.67 13.16 -7.52
C SER A 327 -9.17 12.92 -7.32
N MET A 328 -9.71 13.17 -6.11
CA MET A 328 -11.14 12.99 -5.81
C MET A 328 -12.00 14.03 -6.54
N ASN A 329 -13.32 13.85 -6.46
CA ASN A 329 -14.28 14.71 -7.15
C ASN A 329 -14.12 16.21 -6.77
N ASP A 330 -14.43 17.10 -7.71
CA ASP A 330 -14.28 18.56 -7.53
C ASP A 330 -15.07 19.09 -6.33
N ARG A 331 -16.16 18.42 -5.94
CA ARG A 331 -16.98 18.82 -4.79
C ARG A 331 -16.22 18.68 -3.48
N LEU A 332 -15.42 17.63 -3.33
CA LEU A 332 -14.62 17.43 -2.13
C LEU A 332 -13.48 18.44 -2.08
N VAL A 333 -12.80 18.69 -3.21
CA VAL A 333 -11.76 19.72 -3.32
C VAL A 333 -12.33 21.09 -2.93
N SER A 334 -13.48 21.48 -3.47
CA SER A 334 -14.17 22.72 -3.08
C SER A 334 -14.62 22.74 -1.62
N ALA A 335 -14.96 21.59 -1.03
CA ALA A 335 -15.30 21.51 0.39
C ALA A 335 -14.07 21.77 1.28
N ILE A 336 -12.90 21.26 0.89
CA ILE A 336 -11.62 21.52 1.56
C ILE A 336 -11.28 23.01 1.47
N GLU A 337 -11.35 23.61 0.28
CA GLU A 337 -11.13 25.04 0.07
C GLU A 337 -12.07 25.89 0.96
N SER A 338 -13.36 25.52 1.02
CA SER A 338 -14.37 26.19 1.83
C SER A 338 -14.09 26.09 3.34
N LEU A 339 -13.57 24.97 3.83
CA LEU A 339 -13.20 24.80 5.24
C LEU A 339 -12.02 25.69 5.62
N ILE A 340 -11.03 25.79 4.74
CA ILE A 340 -9.82 26.59 4.93
C ILE A 340 -10.17 28.09 4.90
N VAL A 341 -10.91 28.55 3.89
CA VAL A 341 -11.34 29.96 3.78
C VAL A 341 -12.17 30.39 5.00
N LYS A 342 -12.95 29.49 5.58
CA LYS A 342 -13.77 29.76 6.77
C LYS A 342 -13.00 29.71 8.09
N GLY A 343 -11.70 29.41 8.07
CA GLY A 343 -10.88 29.24 9.28
C GLY A 343 -11.39 28.13 10.20
N LYS A 344 -12.13 27.16 9.66
CA LYS A 344 -12.68 26.02 10.42
C LYS A 344 -11.74 24.82 10.45
N PHE A 345 -10.57 24.98 9.83
CA PHE A 345 -9.51 23.99 9.76
C PHE A 345 -8.31 24.49 10.56
N GLY A 346 -7.75 23.64 11.42
CA GLY A 346 -6.71 24.02 12.38
C GLY A 346 -7.28 24.59 13.69
N ASN A 347 -7.58 23.71 14.66
CA ASN A 347 -7.87 24.12 16.04
C ASN A 347 -6.58 24.63 16.72
N GLY A 348 -6.28 25.93 16.57
CA GLY A 348 -5.27 26.62 17.37
C GLY A 348 -3.81 26.53 16.89
N GLY A 349 -3.56 26.01 15.70
CA GLY A 349 -2.23 25.95 15.09
C GLY A 349 -2.35 25.92 13.57
N ARG A 350 -1.51 26.70 12.89
CA ARG A 350 -1.49 26.85 11.44
C ARG A 350 -1.35 25.48 10.74
N SER A 351 -2.23 25.20 9.80
CA SER A 351 -2.04 24.13 8.83
C SER A 351 -0.91 24.52 7.87
N VAL A 352 0.28 23.95 8.05
CA VAL A 352 1.46 24.32 7.24
C VAL A 352 1.57 23.46 5.99
N LYS A 353 1.33 22.15 6.11
CA LYS A 353 1.53 21.20 5.01
C LYS A 353 0.40 21.28 3.97
N LEU A 354 -0.86 21.25 4.41
CA LEU A 354 -2.00 21.29 3.49
C LEU A 354 -2.12 22.64 2.79
N SER A 355 -1.91 23.75 3.53
CA SER A 355 -1.86 25.09 2.93
C SER A 355 -0.73 25.22 1.90
N GLY A 356 0.46 24.69 2.19
CA GLY A 356 1.58 24.67 1.24
C GLY A 356 1.27 23.89 -0.03
N TYR A 357 0.63 22.72 0.09
CA TYR A 357 0.18 21.93 -1.06
C TYR A 357 -0.84 22.68 -1.92
N LEU A 358 -1.86 23.28 -1.29
CA LEU A 358 -2.92 23.99 -2.01
C LEU A 358 -2.40 25.25 -2.69
N TYR A 359 -1.49 25.98 -2.05
CA TYR A 359 -0.79 27.11 -2.68
C TYR A 359 -0.02 26.68 -3.93
N ALA A 360 0.68 25.54 -3.88
CA ALA A 360 1.36 24.98 -5.04
C ALA A 360 0.40 24.57 -6.18
N GLN A 361 -0.87 24.30 -5.87
CA GLN A 361 -1.94 24.03 -6.83
C GLN A 361 -2.63 25.31 -7.35
N GLY A 362 -2.19 26.49 -6.93
CA GLY A 362 -2.77 27.78 -7.34
C GLY A 362 -4.05 28.16 -6.60
N VAL A 363 -4.33 27.52 -5.46
CA VAL A 363 -5.38 27.96 -4.55
C VAL A 363 -4.79 29.05 -3.66
N ASP A 364 -5.26 30.29 -3.84
CA ASP A 364 -4.96 31.39 -2.91
C ASP A 364 -5.60 31.05 -1.56
N ALA A 365 -4.85 30.38 -0.69
CA ALA A 365 -5.14 30.40 0.73
C ALA A 365 -5.06 31.88 1.14
N PRO A 366 -6.11 32.44 1.78
CA PRO A 366 -6.04 33.83 2.24
C PRO A 366 -4.77 34.00 3.05
N GLU A 367 -3.99 35.04 2.74
CA GLU A 367 -2.82 35.41 3.54
C GLU A 367 -3.25 35.46 5.03
N LEU A 368 -2.70 34.56 5.85
CA LEU A 368 -3.00 34.40 7.28
C LEU A 368 -1.75 34.53 8.17
#